data_AF-A0A2M7Q603-F1
#
_entry.id   AF-A0A2M7Q603-F1
#
_cell.length_a   1.000
_cell.length_b   1.000
_cell.length_c   1.000
_cell.angle_alpha   90.00
_cell.angle_beta   90.00
_cell.angle_gamma   90.00
#
_symmetry.space_group_name_H-M   'P 1'
#
loop_
_entity.id
_entity.type
_entity.pdbx_description
1 polymer ?
#
loop_
_entity_poly.entity_id
_entity_poly.type
_entity_poly.pdbx_seq_one_letter_code
_entity_poly.pdbx_strand_id
1 'polypeptide(L)'
;MARSLSYMLMRGFSGDEIKRFEMFLAKRLSGDIDTPTFIDFIDSPYKEGGVGLWKQRAIAIAKTAEDIVEKRKTVEDVYMELQKDPETPLYEEVSKMRSWLLEDYKGILSDIQIVRFDEAVEERFRNVISPENFRQVLELSRSDFGVGLAPGTVRSISEKLETILTGKNLQVFH
;
A
#
# COMPACT_ATOMS: atom_id res chain seq x y z
N MET A 1 -7.67 6.73 4.74
CA MET A 1 -6.65 6.13 3.87
C MET A 1 -5.72 7.17 3.29
N ALA A 2 -6.23 8.17 2.55
CA ALA A 2 -5.39 9.26 2.03
C ALA A 2 -4.60 9.92 3.17
N ARG A 3 -5.23 10.16 4.34
CA ARG A 3 -4.57 10.70 5.53
C ARG A 3 -3.21 10.10 5.89
N SER A 4 -3.12 8.79 6.17
CA SER A 4 -1.87 8.17 6.64
C SER A 4 -0.76 8.24 5.58
N LEU A 5 -1.12 7.97 4.32
CA LEU A 5 -0.19 8.09 3.19
C LEU A 5 0.25 9.55 2.96
N SER A 6 -0.66 10.51 3.14
CA SER A 6 -0.36 11.94 3.08
C SER A 6 0.65 12.34 4.14
N TYR A 7 0.46 11.96 5.40
CA TYR A 7 1.45 12.24 6.45
C TYR A 7 2.80 11.58 6.17
N MET A 8 2.82 10.40 5.54
CA MET A 8 4.06 9.69 5.18
C MET A 8 4.84 10.41 4.06
N LEU A 9 4.17 10.79 2.98
CA LEU A 9 4.75 11.41 1.78
C LEU A 9 5.09 12.90 1.97
N MET A 10 4.34 13.58 2.83
CA MET A 10 4.46 15.01 3.12
C MET A 10 5.13 15.29 4.46
N ARG A 11 5.99 14.37 4.96
CA ARG A 11 6.79 14.64 6.16
C ARG A 11 7.57 15.96 6.03
N GLY A 12 7.46 16.80 7.06
CA GLY A 12 8.10 18.12 7.11
C GLY A 12 7.25 19.29 6.58
N PHE A 13 6.03 19.04 6.09
CA PHE A 13 5.10 20.08 5.63
C PHE A 13 4.13 20.50 6.74
N SER A 14 3.50 21.66 6.55
CA SER A 14 2.46 22.15 7.45
C SER A 14 1.20 21.29 7.38
N GLY A 15 0.39 21.32 8.45
CA GLY A 15 -0.86 20.57 8.50
C GLY A 15 -1.84 20.95 7.37
N ASP A 16 -1.84 22.20 6.92
CA ASP A 16 -2.74 22.67 5.87
C ASP A 16 -2.29 22.21 4.47
N GLU A 17 -0.98 22.17 4.22
CA GLU A 17 -0.42 21.57 3.01
C GLU A 17 -0.72 20.06 2.96
N ILE A 18 -0.58 19.35 4.09
CA ILE A 18 -0.90 17.93 4.20
C ILE A 18 -2.37 17.67 3.90
N LYS A 19 -3.30 18.47 4.47
CA LYS A 19 -4.74 18.33 4.21
C LYS A 19 -5.10 18.59 2.75
N ARG A 20 -4.48 19.59 2.12
CA ARG A 20 -4.72 19.88 0.71
C ARG A 20 -4.17 18.78 -0.19
N PHE A 21 -2.98 18.29 0.11
CA PHE A 21 -2.40 17.13 -0.55
C PHE A 21 -3.30 15.90 -0.39
N GLU A 22 -3.84 15.64 0.80
CA GLU A 22 -4.77 14.54 1.07
C GLU A 22 -6.01 14.59 0.16
N MET A 23 -6.58 15.79 -0.05
CA MET A 23 -7.71 15.98 -0.95
C MET A 23 -7.38 15.59 -2.40
N PHE A 24 -6.25 16.06 -2.94
CA PHE A 24 -5.85 15.71 -4.31
C PHE A 24 -5.46 14.25 -4.45
N LEU A 25 -4.79 13.69 -3.45
CA LEU A 25 -4.44 12.28 -3.41
C LEU A 25 -5.69 11.40 -3.40
N ALA A 26 -6.72 11.76 -2.62
CA ALA A 26 -7.99 11.04 -2.62
C ALA A 26 -8.67 11.04 -4.00
N LYS A 27 -8.65 12.17 -4.71
CA LYS A 27 -9.15 12.28 -6.10
C LYS A 27 -8.35 11.40 -7.06
N ARG A 28 -7.01 11.38 -6.94
CA ARG A 28 -6.18 10.53 -7.79
C ARG A 28 -6.45 9.04 -7.52
N LEU A 29 -6.49 8.64 -6.24
CA LEU A 29 -6.70 7.25 -5.82
C LEU A 29 -8.11 6.72 -6.13
N SER A 30 -9.09 7.60 -6.35
CA SER A 30 -10.45 7.24 -6.78
C SER A 30 -10.62 7.25 -8.31
N GLY A 31 -9.65 7.79 -9.04
CA GLY A 31 -9.71 7.93 -10.50
C GLY A 31 -10.45 9.18 -10.98
N ASP A 32 -10.82 10.10 -10.09
CA ASP A 32 -11.49 11.36 -10.43
C ASP A 32 -10.59 12.30 -11.25
N ILE A 33 -9.26 12.15 -11.11
CA ILE A 33 -8.25 12.90 -11.85
C ILE A 33 -7.16 11.95 -12.33
N ASP A 34 -6.54 12.27 -13.47
CA ASP A 34 -5.41 11.53 -14.00
C ASP A 34 -4.08 11.97 -13.37
N THR A 35 -3.00 11.26 -13.71
CA THR A 35 -1.66 11.51 -13.16
C THR A 35 -1.07 12.85 -13.57
N PRO A 36 -1.15 13.30 -14.84
CA PRO A 36 -0.75 14.65 -15.22
C PRO A 36 -1.47 15.74 -14.41
N THR A 37 -2.79 15.65 -14.29
CA THR A 37 -3.61 16.61 -13.52
C THR A 37 -3.23 16.59 -12.04
N PHE A 38 -2.98 15.40 -11.47
CA PHE A 38 -2.52 15.27 -10.09
C PHE A 38 -1.16 15.93 -9.86
N ILE A 39 -0.19 15.72 -10.77
CA ILE A 39 1.12 16.37 -10.72
C ILE A 39 0.96 17.89 -10.75
N ASP A 40 0.13 18.41 -11.63
CA ASP A 40 -0.07 19.85 -11.76
C ASP A 40 -0.67 20.44 -10.47
N PHE A 41 -1.68 19.81 -9.88
CA PHE A 41 -2.26 20.28 -8.61
C PHE A 41 -1.26 20.33 -7.45
N ILE A 42 -0.36 19.35 -7.35
CA ILE A 42 0.59 19.30 -6.24
C ILE A 42 1.84 20.15 -6.49
N ASP A 43 2.20 20.41 -7.75
CA ASP A 43 3.30 21.31 -8.17
C ASP A 43 2.89 22.79 -8.15
N SER A 44 1.62 23.10 -8.41
CA SER A 44 1.11 24.48 -8.43
C SER A 44 1.32 25.19 -7.09
N PRO A 45 1.63 26.50 -7.09
CA PRO A 45 1.82 27.28 -5.87
C PRO A 45 0.63 27.19 -4.92
N TYR A 46 0.92 27.20 -3.61
CA TYR A 46 -0.13 27.15 -2.59
C TYR A 46 -1.13 28.31 -2.69
N LYS A 47 -0.67 29.50 -3.09
CA LYS A 47 -1.52 30.69 -3.28
C LYS A 47 -2.51 30.56 -4.44
N GLU A 48 -2.23 29.67 -5.40
CA GLU A 48 -3.05 29.41 -6.58
C GLU A 48 -3.96 28.19 -6.39
N GLY A 49 -4.01 27.64 -5.18
CA GLY A 49 -4.83 26.47 -4.84
C GLY A 49 -4.10 25.13 -4.95
N GLY A 50 -2.81 25.12 -5.32
CA GLY A 50 -1.99 23.90 -5.34
C GLY A 50 -1.34 23.57 -3.99
N VAL A 51 -0.41 22.61 -3.97
CA VAL A 51 0.34 22.22 -2.75
C VAL A 51 1.69 22.92 -2.64
N GLY A 52 2.28 23.36 -3.76
CA GLY A 52 3.57 24.05 -3.79
C GLY A 52 4.78 23.12 -3.69
N LEU A 53 4.63 21.85 -4.09
CA LEU A 53 5.76 20.94 -4.19
C LEU A 53 6.65 21.33 -5.37
N TRP A 54 7.96 21.11 -5.24
CA TRP A 54 8.84 21.23 -6.40
C TRP A 54 8.60 20.08 -7.37
N LYS A 55 8.60 20.37 -8.69
CA LYS A 55 8.31 19.43 -9.78
C LYS A 55 8.86 18.02 -9.60
N GLN A 56 10.13 17.87 -9.25
CA GLN A 56 10.75 16.54 -9.09
C GLN A 56 10.09 15.74 -7.97
N ARG A 57 9.75 16.41 -6.86
CA ARG A 57 9.03 15.79 -5.74
C ARG A 57 7.59 15.47 -6.09
N ALA A 58 6.92 16.37 -6.82
CA ALA A 58 5.58 16.11 -7.35
C ALA A 58 5.54 14.85 -8.22
N ILE A 59 6.49 14.71 -9.15
CA ILE A 59 6.62 13.53 -10.02
C ILE A 59 6.89 12.27 -9.20
N ALA A 60 7.81 12.31 -8.24
CA ALA A 60 8.12 11.16 -7.40
C ALA A 60 6.90 10.67 -6.60
N ILE A 61 6.15 11.60 -6.00
CA ILE A 61 4.93 11.30 -5.26
C ILE A 61 3.83 10.77 -6.19
N ALA A 62 3.68 11.36 -7.38
CA ALA A 62 2.72 10.91 -8.37
C ALA A 62 3.02 9.48 -8.84
N LYS A 63 4.29 9.11 -9.01
CA LYS A 63 4.70 7.73 -9.30
C LYS A 63 4.26 6.78 -8.19
N THR A 64 4.50 7.14 -6.93
CA THR A 64 4.04 6.32 -5.79
C THR A 64 2.51 6.18 -5.76
N ALA A 65 1.78 7.24 -6.08
CA ALA A 65 0.32 7.19 -6.18
C ALA A 65 -0.15 6.28 -7.33
N GLU A 66 0.52 6.33 -8.48
CA GLU A 66 0.24 5.43 -9.61
C GLU A 66 0.49 3.97 -9.24
N ASP A 67 1.65 3.67 -8.65
CA ASP A 67 1.98 2.32 -8.21
C ASP A 67 0.88 1.76 -7.30
N ILE A 68 0.35 2.58 -6.38
CA ILE A 68 -0.76 2.20 -5.50
C ILE A 68 -2.06 1.94 -6.27
N VAL A 69 -2.39 2.77 -7.27
CA VAL A 69 -3.57 2.59 -8.12
C VAL A 69 -3.47 1.27 -8.90
N GLU A 70 -2.31 0.98 -9.48
CA GLU A 70 -2.07 -0.28 -10.18
C GLU A 70 -2.20 -1.49 -9.26
N LYS A 71 -1.61 -1.44 -8.05
CA LYS A 71 -1.73 -2.54 -7.08
C LYS A 71 -3.14 -2.71 -6.55
N ARG A 72 -3.92 -1.64 -6.39
CA ARG A 72 -5.35 -1.74 -6.07
C ARG A 72 -6.11 -2.49 -7.14
N LYS A 73 -5.87 -2.18 -8.41
CA LYS A 73 -6.48 -2.92 -9.52
C LYS A 73 -6.10 -4.41 -9.48
N THR A 74 -4.83 -4.74 -9.22
CA THR A 74 -4.41 -6.15 -9.04
C THR A 74 -5.17 -6.83 -7.91
N VAL A 75 -5.38 -6.16 -6.78
CA VAL A 75 -6.17 -6.70 -5.66
C VAL A 75 -7.65 -6.86 -6.04
N GLU A 76 -8.23 -5.91 -6.77
CA GLU A 76 -9.60 -6.00 -7.27
C GLU A 76 -9.77 -7.21 -8.19
N ASP A 77 -8.82 -7.44 -9.10
CA ASP A 77 -8.80 -8.59 -10.01
C ASP A 77 -8.71 -9.91 -9.21
N VAL A 78 -7.85 -9.99 -8.19
CA VAL A 78 -7.77 -11.13 -7.26
C VAL A 78 -9.10 -11.41 -6.58
N TYR A 79 -9.76 -10.38 -6.05
CA TYR A 79 -11.06 -10.56 -5.39
C TYR A 79 -12.15 -11.02 -6.36
N MET A 80 -12.13 -10.55 -7.60
CA MET A 80 -13.04 -11.03 -8.64
C MET A 80 -12.82 -12.52 -8.98
N GLU A 81 -11.59 -13.01 -8.91
CA GLU A 81 -11.27 -14.43 -9.10
C GLU A 81 -11.70 -15.26 -7.89
N LEU A 82 -11.39 -14.83 -6.67
CA LEU A 82 -11.80 -15.49 -5.44
C LEU A 82 -13.32 -15.57 -5.26
N GLN A 83 -14.07 -14.59 -5.77
CA GLN A 83 -15.54 -14.65 -5.78
C GLN A 83 -16.07 -15.75 -6.71
N LYS A 84 -15.36 -16.09 -7.78
CA LYS A 84 -15.73 -17.16 -8.71
C LYS A 84 -15.33 -18.53 -8.14
N ASP A 85 -14.13 -18.61 -7.59
CA ASP A 85 -13.60 -19.80 -6.94
C ASP A 85 -12.71 -19.39 -5.75
N PRO A 86 -13.23 -19.52 -4.50
CA PRO A 86 -12.48 -19.19 -3.30
C PRO A 86 -11.19 -19.97 -3.12
N GLU A 87 -11.02 -21.13 -3.75
CA GLU A 87 -9.82 -21.96 -3.64
C GLU A 87 -8.79 -21.67 -4.76
N THR A 88 -9.04 -20.65 -5.60
CA THR A 88 -8.11 -20.23 -6.64
C THR A 88 -6.72 -19.98 -6.03
N PRO A 89 -5.65 -20.64 -6.54
CA PRO A 89 -4.30 -20.40 -6.05
C PRO A 89 -3.80 -18.99 -6.43
N LEU A 90 -3.19 -18.28 -5.48
CA LEU A 90 -2.74 -16.88 -5.65
C LEU A 90 -1.21 -16.74 -5.74
N TYR A 91 -0.50 -17.80 -6.11
CA TYR A 91 0.97 -17.86 -6.01
C TYR A 91 1.68 -16.73 -6.77
N GLU A 92 1.21 -16.42 -7.98
CA GLU A 92 1.83 -15.36 -8.79
C GLU A 92 1.56 -13.97 -8.21
N GLU A 93 0.34 -13.73 -7.77
CA GLU A 93 -0.17 -12.46 -7.24
C GLU A 93 0.52 -12.15 -5.93
N VAL A 94 0.62 -13.15 -5.05
CA VAL A 94 1.35 -13.07 -3.77
C VAL A 94 2.84 -12.84 -4.02
N SER A 95 3.46 -13.54 -4.96
CA SER A 95 4.87 -13.34 -5.30
C SER A 95 5.15 -11.91 -5.81
N LYS A 96 4.32 -11.41 -6.73
CA LYS A 96 4.38 -10.03 -7.24
C LYS A 96 4.17 -9.02 -6.11
N MET A 97 3.25 -9.30 -5.19
CA MET A 97 2.97 -8.45 -4.03
C MET A 97 4.14 -8.41 -3.06
N ARG A 98 4.73 -9.56 -2.72
CA ARG A 98 5.93 -9.66 -1.88
C ARG A 98 7.06 -8.81 -2.45
N SER A 99 7.37 -8.94 -3.74
CA SER A 99 8.42 -8.14 -4.38
C SER A 99 8.19 -6.64 -4.22
N TRP A 100 6.94 -6.20 -4.34
CA TRP A 100 6.58 -4.80 -4.16
C TRP A 100 6.62 -4.35 -2.69
N LEU A 101 6.11 -5.16 -1.76
CA LEU A 101 6.12 -4.86 -0.32
C LEU A 101 7.54 -4.76 0.24
N LEU A 102 8.48 -5.54 -0.30
CA LEU A 102 9.87 -5.61 0.15
C LEU A 102 10.84 -4.72 -0.67
N GLU A 103 10.36 -3.90 -1.60
CA GLU A 103 11.20 -3.07 -2.47
C GLU A 103 12.24 -2.21 -1.73
N ASP A 104 11.83 -1.64 -0.57
CA ASP A 104 12.70 -0.80 0.27
C ASP A 104 13.43 -1.59 1.37
N TYR A 105 13.12 -2.88 1.53
CA TYR A 105 13.75 -3.72 2.54
C TYR A 105 15.18 -4.07 2.14
N LYS A 106 16.15 -3.73 3.01
CA LYS A 106 17.59 -3.94 2.76
C LYS A 106 18.13 -5.26 3.30
N GLY A 107 17.32 -6.00 4.05
CA GLY A 107 17.70 -7.32 4.56
C GLY A 107 17.44 -8.43 3.54
N ILE A 108 17.84 -9.65 3.91
CA ILE A 108 17.59 -10.85 3.12
C ILE A 108 16.65 -11.75 3.93
N LEU A 109 15.64 -12.30 3.27
CA LEU A 109 14.78 -13.33 3.84
C LEU A 109 15.28 -14.70 3.38
N SER A 110 15.35 -15.65 4.32
CA SER A 110 15.54 -17.07 4.00
C SER A 110 14.30 -17.65 3.34
N ASP A 111 14.43 -18.77 2.63
CA ASP A 111 13.30 -19.43 1.94
C ASP A 111 12.11 -19.70 2.86
N ILE A 112 12.35 -20.09 4.11
CA ILE A 112 11.30 -20.33 5.11
C ILE A 112 10.58 -19.01 5.47
N GLN A 113 11.32 -17.91 5.60
CA GLN A 113 10.71 -16.59 5.86
C GLN A 113 9.91 -16.09 4.66
N ILE A 114 10.39 -16.40 3.45
CA ILE A 114 9.69 -16.07 2.20
C ILE A 114 8.35 -16.81 2.15
N VAL A 115 8.32 -18.11 2.44
CA VAL A 115 7.08 -18.90 2.51
C VAL A 115 6.12 -18.33 3.56
N ARG A 116 6.60 -18.04 4.78
CA ARG A 116 5.76 -17.48 5.85
C ARG A 116 5.23 -16.08 5.52
N PHE A 117 6.04 -15.28 4.83
CA PHE A 117 5.61 -13.96 4.36
C PHE A 117 4.50 -14.09 3.31
N ASP A 118 4.65 -15.00 2.36
CA ASP A 118 3.65 -15.25 1.32
C ASP A 118 2.33 -15.75 1.90
N GLU A 119 2.39 -16.72 2.81
CA GLU A 119 1.21 -17.21 3.53
C GLU A 119 0.48 -16.06 4.24
N ALA A 120 1.20 -15.20 4.96
CA ALA A 120 0.60 -14.06 5.63
C ALA A 120 -0.07 -13.07 4.66
N VAL A 121 0.55 -12.82 3.49
CA VAL A 121 -0.04 -11.96 2.45
C VAL A 121 -1.29 -12.61 1.85
N GLU A 122 -1.23 -13.91 1.56
CA GLU A 122 -2.36 -14.68 1.03
C GLU A 122 -3.54 -14.72 2.01
N GLU A 123 -3.29 -15.07 3.28
CA GLU A 123 -4.28 -15.06 4.34
C GLU A 123 -4.88 -13.67 4.53
N ARG A 124 -4.08 -12.62 4.38
CA ARG A 124 -4.56 -11.25 4.46
C ARG A 124 -5.44 -10.88 3.26
N PHE A 125 -5.09 -11.28 2.04
CA PHE A 125 -5.94 -11.12 0.84
C PHE A 125 -7.26 -11.85 1.00
N ARG A 126 -7.23 -13.09 1.49
CA ARG A 126 -8.43 -13.89 1.76
C ARG A 126 -9.22 -13.39 2.97
N ASN A 127 -8.75 -12.34 3.66
CA ASN A 127 -9.32 -11.80 4.88
C ASN A 127 -9.46 -12.83 6.02
N VAL A 128 -8.60 -13.87 6.01
CA VAL A 128 -8.52 -14.89 7.07
C VAL A 128 -7.89 -14.30 8.33
N ILE A 129 -6.94 -13.38 8.17
CA ILE A 129 -6.28 -12.67 9.28
C ILE A 129 -6.56 -11.17 9.21
N SER A 130 -6.69 -10.55 10.40
CA SER A 130 -6.84 -9.10 10.52
C SER A 130 -5.52 -8.36 10.23
N PRO A 131 -5.56 -7.03 10.01
CA PRO A 131 -4.36 -6.20 9.90
C PRO A 131 -3.41 -6.31 11.11
N GLU A 132 -3.97 -6.47 12.31
CA GLU A 132 -3.21 -6.66 13.55
C GLU A 132 -2.51 -8.03 13.56
N ASN A 133 -3.22 -9.10 13.17
CA ASN A 133 -2.65 -10.44 13.10
C ASN A 133 -1.56 -10.53 12.01
N PHE A 134 -1.78 -9.89 10.87
CA PHE A 134 -0.75 -9.77 9.82
C PHE A 134 0.54 -9.15 10.36
N ARG A 135 0.43 -8.03 11.11
CA ARG A 135 1.59 -7.41 11.77
C ARG A 135 2.28 -8.37 12.74
N GLN A 136 1.51 -9.08 13.56
CA GLN A 136 2.06 -10.03 14.54
C GLN A 136 2.83 -11.15 13.84
N VAL A 137 2.30 -11.75 12.78
CA VAL A 137 2.99 -12.82 12.02
C VAL A 137 4.32 -12.32 11.44
N LEU A 138 4.35 -11.07 10.94
CA LEU A 138 5.58 -10.50 10.42
C LEU A 138 6.63 -10.20 11.51
N GLU A 139 6.19 -9.81 12.70
CA GLU A 139 7.07 -9.41 13.82
C GLU A 139 7.61 -10.61 14.62
N LEU A 140 6.77 -11.63 14.83
CA LEU A 140 7.12 -12.82 15.61
C LEU A 140 8.40 -13.47 15.09
N SER A 141 9.19 -13.99 16.03
CA SER A 141 10.47 -14.61 15.71
C SER A 141 10.27 -15.93 14.96
N ARG A 142 11.35 -16.44 14.34
CA ARG A 142 11.30 -17.74 13.66
C ARG A 142 10.96 -18.89 14.60
N SER A 143 11.42 -18.84 15.85
CA SER A 143 11.09 -19.86 16.87
C SER A 143 9.63 -19.82 17.29
N ASP A 144 8.97 -18.67 17.08
CA ASP A 144 7.55 -18.47 17.32
C ASP A 144 6.73 -18.53 16.02
N PHE A 145 7.28 -19.18 14.98
CA PHE A 145 6.66 -19.37 13.67
C PHE A 145 6.36 -18.09 12.87
N GLY A 146 6.96 -16.95 13.21
CA GLY A 146 6.84 -15.69 12.46
C GLY A 146 7.99 -15.42 11.48
N VAL A 147 7.92 -14.26 10.80
CA VAL A 147 8.93 -13.84 9.82
C VAL A 147 10.16 -13.21 10.50
N GLY A 148 10.00 -12.57 11.65
CA GLY A 148 11.07 -11.97 12.44
C GLY A 148 11.58 -10.63 11.89
N LEU A 149 10.69 -9.82 11.34
CA LEU A 149 11.02 -8.48 10.83
C LEU A 149 11.07 -7.45 11.96
N ALA A 150 11.94 -6.46 11.82
CA ALA A 150 12.01 -5.35 12.79
C ALA A 150 10.70 -4.54 12.81
N PRO A 151 10.25 -4.01 13.95
CA PRO A 151 8.96 -3.31 14.07
C PRO A 151 8.76 -2.16 13.07
N GLY A 152 9.83 -1.41 12.76
CA GLY A 152 9.78 -0.35 11.75
C GLY A 152 9.50 -0.87 10.33
N THR A 153 10.08 -2.02 9.98
CA THR A 153 9.84 -2.71 8.72
C THR A 153 8.43 -3.26 8.65
N VAL A 154 7.96 -3.92 9.72
CA VAL A 154 6.59 -4.45 9.83
C VAL A 154 5.57 -3.35 9.65
N ARG A 155 5.77 -2.19 10.31
CA ARG A 155 4.90 -1.02 10.15
C ARG A 155 4.83 -0.57 8.70
N SER A 156 5.98 -0.37 8.06
CA SER A 156 6.05 0.10 6.66
C SER A 156 5.34 -0.85 5.70
N ILE A 157 5.61 -2.15 5.80
CA ILE A 157 5.00 -3.18 4.97
C ILE A 157 3.50 -3.24 5.19
N SER A 158 3.06 -3.23 6.44
CA SER A 158 1.64 -3.33 6.79
C SER A 158 0.87 -2.10 6.33
N GLU A 159 1.42 -0.89 6.51
CA GLU A 159 0.81 0.32 6.00
C GLU A 159 0.72 0.32 4.46
N LYS A 160 1.76 -0.16 3.77
CA LYS A 160 1.80 -0.30 2.31
C LYS A 160 0.73 -1.29 1.81
N LEU A 161 0.61 -2.45 2.45
CA LEU A 161 -0.41 -3.45 2.15
C LEU A 161 -1.83 -2.93 2.43
N GLU A 162 -2.09 -2.39 3.61
CA GLU A 162 -3.44 -1.88 3.93
C GLU A 162 -3.86 -0.74 3.01
N THR A 163 -2.92 0.05 2.47
CA THR A 163 -3.21 1.12 1.51
C THR A 163 -3.84 0.60 0.21
N ILE A 164 -3.52 -0.63 -0.20
CA ILE A 164 -4.08 -1.23 -1.42
C ILE A 164 -5.31 -2.11 -1.13
N LEU A 165 -5.43 -2.66 0.08
CA LEU A 165 -6.59 -3.46 0.49
C LEU A 165 -7.78 -2.61 0.92
N THR A 166 -7.52 -1.41 1.42
CA THR A 166 -8.56 -0.44 1.72
C THR A 166 -8.85 0.35 0.43
N GLY A 167 -9.89 -0.06 -0.28
CA GLY A 167 -10.29 0.52 -1.56
C GLY A 167 -11.44 -0.28 -2.15
N LYS A 168 -12.64 0.31 -2.17
CA LYS A 168 -13.94 -0.31 -2.51
C LYS A 168 -14.30 -1.58 -1.71
N ASN A 169 -15.60 -1.75 -1.46
CA ASN A 169 -16.18 -2.85 -0.69
C ASN A 169 -16.06 -4.18 -1.43
N LEU A 170 -14.88 -4.82 -1.40
CA LEU A 170 -14.63 -6.09 -2.09
C LEU A 170 -14.00 -7.17 -1.19
N GLN A 171 -14.01 -6.99 0.14
CA GLN A 171 -13.61 -8.08 1.05
C GLN A 171 -14.63 -9.21 0.93
N VAL A 172 -14.17 -10.38 0.47
CA VAL A 172 -15.00 -11.56 0.14
C VAL A 172 -15.57 -12.22 1.40
N PHE A 173 -14.92 -12.06 2.54
CA PHE A 173 -15.37 -12.62 3.82
C PHE A 173 -15.59 -11.49 4.84
N HIS A 174 -16.80 -11.41 5.39
CA HIS A 174 -17.20 -10.53 6.48
C HIS A 174 -17.23 -11.28 7.80
#